data_AF-A0A942DG41-F1
#
_entry.id   AF-A0A942DG41-F1
#
_cell.length_a   1.000
_cell.length_b   1.000
_cell.length_c   1.000
_cell.angle_alpha   90.00
_cell.angle_beta   90.00
_cell.angle_gamma   90.00
#
_symmetry.space_group_name_H-M   'P 1'
#
loop_
_entity.id
_entity.type
_entity.pdbx_description
1 polymer ?
#
loop_
_entity_poly.entity_id
_entity_poly.type
_entity_poly.pdbx_seq_one_letter_code
_entity_poly.pdbx_strand_id
1 'polypeptide(L)'
;MARVKPDISPKDAWLRIKRRARIDDVHLHDLRRTLGSWQAATGASLHVIGKTLNHKDSNTTAIYARLNLDPVRQAMENATDALLATIDQTNLRDSPDEETNSKKVIQFRHRKTAEF
;
A
#
# COMPACT_ATOMS: atom_id res chain seq x y z
N MET A 1 -7.36 -39.22 27.00
CA MET A 1 -6.08 -39.04 26.30
C MET A 1 -6.30 -38.15 25.08
N ALA A 2 -5.67 -36.97 25.02
CA ALA A 2 -5.83 -36.06 23.88
C ALA A 2 -5.01 -36.56 22.68
N ARG A 3 -5.65 -36.69 21.52
CA ARG A 3 -5.02 -37.14 20.27
C ARG A 3 -4.10 -36.03 19.75
N VAL A 4 -2.78 -36.21 19.85
CA VAL A 4 -1.80 -35.33 19.21
C VAL A 4 -2.02 -35.40 17.70
N LYS A 5 -2.35 -34.27 17.06
CA LYS A 5 -2.41 -34.21 15.60
C LYS A 5 -0.98 -34.37 15.06
N PRO A 6 -0.76 -35.23 14.06
CA PRO A 6 0.56 -35.38 13.46
C PRO A 6 0.98 -34.04 12.87
N ASP A 7 2.25 -33.70 13.04
CA ASP A 7 2.83 -32.52 12.41
C ASP A 7 2.72 -32.67 10.89
N ILE A 8 2.10 -31.68 10.24
CA ILE A 8 1.86 -31.69 8.79
C ILE A 8 2.94 -30.81 8.18
N SER A 9 3.78 -31.40 7.33
CA SER A 9 4.79 -30.61 6.63
C SER A 9 4.13 -29.55 5.73
N PRO A 10 4.76 -28.37 5.51
CA PRO A 10 4.25 -27.37 4.57
C PRO A 10 3.96 -27.94 3.18
N LYS A 11 4.75 -28.93 2.74
CA LYS A 11 4.55 -29.63 1.46
C LYS A 11 3.25 -30.42 1.45
N ASP A 12 2.96 -31.16 2.52
CA ASP A 12 1.72 -31.94 2.62
C ASP A 12 0.49 -31.04 2.76
N ALA A 13 0.62 -29.94 3.50
CA ALA A 13 -0.41 -28.91 3.58
C ALA A 13 -0.70 -28.31 2.20
N TRP A 14 0.34 -27.98 1.42
CA TRP A 14 0.20 -27.48 0.06
C TRP A 14 -0.47 -28.49 -0.88
N LEU A 15 -0.07 -29.76 -0.85
CA LEU A 15 -0.70 -30.82 -1.64
C LEU A 15 -2.19 -30.99 -1.31
N ARG A 16 -2.58 -30.81 -0.04
CA ARG A 16 -3.99 -30.82 0.36
C ARG A 16 -4.75 -29.62 -0.23
N ILE A 17 -4.12 -28.45 -0.30
CA ILE A 17 -4.72 -27.26 -0.91
C ILE A 17 -4.88 -27.46 -2.43
N LYS A 18 -3.83 -27.89 -3.15
CA LYS A 18 -3.87 -28.17 -4.60
C LYS A 18 -5.00 -29.13 -4.97
N ARG A 19 -5.11 -30.26 -4.26
CA ARG A 19 -6.17 -31.25 -4.49
C ARG A 19 -7.58 -30.70 -4.29
N ARG A 20 -7.77 -29.79 -3.32
CA ARG A 20 -9.08 -29.15 -3.09
C ARG A 20 -9.38 -28.08 -4.13
N ALA A 21 -8.37 -27.31 -4.54
CA ALA A 21 -8.50 -26.28 -5.56
C ALA A 21 -8.63 -26.86 -6.97
N ARG A 22 -8.26 -28.14 -7.19
CA ARG A 22 -8.21 -28.81 -8.50
C ARG A 22 -7.27 -28.11 -9.48
N ILE A 23 -6.14 -27.62 -8.97
CA ILE A 23 -5.07 -26.97 -9.76
C ILE A 23 -3.76 -27.65 -9.38
N ASP A 24 -3.21 -28.43 -10.31
CA ASP A 24 -2.04 -29.26 -10.04
C ASP A 24 -0.71 -28.54 -10.33
N ASP A 25 -0.70 -27.67 -11.34
CA ASP A 25 0.47 -26.94 -11.82
C ASP A 25 0.56 -25.52 -11.24
N VAL A 26 0.51 -25.42 -9.91
CA VAL A 26 0.74 -24.16 -9.21
C VAL A 26 1.69 -24.37 -8.04
N HIS A 27 2.70 -23.51 -7.94
CA HIS A 27 3.69 -23.53 -6.88
C HIS A 27 3.46 -22.36 -5.92
N LEU A 28 3.95 -22.52 -4.69
CA LEU A 28 3.89 -21.45 -3.67
C LEU A 28 4.60 -20.17 -4.15
N HIS A 29 5.62 -20.32 -4.99
CA HIS A 29 6.33 -19.20 -5.61
C HIS A 29 5.45 -18.40 -6.58
N ASP A 30 4.52 -19.06 -7.27
CA ASP A 30 3.62 -18.39 -8.21
C ASP A 30 2.66 -17.47 -7.46
N LEU A 31 2.08 -17.96 -6.34
CA LEU A 31 1.24 -17.13 -5.46
C LEU A 31 1.97 -15.87 -4.99
N ARG A 32 3.24 -16.04 -4.61
CA ARG A 32 4.09 -14.94 -4.18
C ARG A 32 4.37 -13.95 -5.32
N ARG A 33 4.55 -14.43 -6.55
CA ARG A 33 4.71 -13.58 -7.73
C ARG A 33 3.42 -12.82 -8.06
N THR A 34 2.27 -13.50 -7.98
CA THR A 34 0.94 -12.91 -8.15
C THR A 34 0.71 -11.77 -7.15
N LEU A 35 1.08 -11.94 -5.88
CA LEU A 35 0.98 -10.88 -4.87
C LEU A 35 1.80 -9.63 -5.27
N GLY A 36 3.03 -9.80 -5.75
CA GLY A 36 3.87 -8.70 -6.22
C GLY A 36 3.27 -7.98 -7.43
N SER A 37 2.73 -8.75 -8.39
CA SER A 37 2.04 -8.20 -9.55
C SER A 37 0.80 -7.40 -9.16
N TRP A 38 0.02 -7.89 -8.20
CA TRP A 38 -1.18 -7.18 -7.73
C TRP A 38 -0.83 -5.88 -7.01
N GLN A 39 0.19 -5.88 -6.16
CA GLN A 39 0.68 -4.67 -5.50
C GLN A 39 1.15 -3.61 -6.51
N ALA A 40 1.88 -4.04 -7.55
CA ALA A 40 2.29 -3.14 -8.63
C ALA A 40 1.07 -2.59 -9.39
N ALA A 41 0.08 -3.44 -9.70
CA ALA A 41 -1.14 -3.01 -10.37
C ALA A 41 -1.94 -1.99 -9.55
N THR A 42 -1.93 -2.09 -8.22
CA THR A 42 -2.54 -1.11 -7.30
C THR A 42 -1.66 0.10 -7.00
N GLY A 43 -0.48 0.21 -7.62
CA GLY A 43 0.42 1.36 -7.51
C GLY A 43 1.33 1.39 -6.28
N ALA A 44 1.56 0.26 -5.62
CA ALA A 44 2.60 0.18 -4.60
C ALA A 44 3.99 0.41 -5.22
N SER A 45 4.86 1.10 -4.49
CA SER A 45 6.23 1.34 -4.95
C SER A 45 7.07 0.06 -4.92
N LEU A 46 8.10 -0.02 -5.77
CA LEU A 46 9.03 -1.16 -5.80
C LEU A 46 9.69 -1.41 -4.44
N HIS A 47 9.94 -0.37 -3.65
CA HIS A 47 10.49 -0.51 -2.30
C HIS A 47 9.53 -1.25 -1.36
N VAL A 48 8.24 -0.89 -1.39
CA VAL A 48 7.19 -1.55 -0.60
C VAL A 48 7.00 -2.99 -1.05
N ILE A 49 6.98 -3.23 -2.36
CA ILE A 49 6.87 -4.58 -2.92
C ILE A 49 8.07 -5.43 -2.49
N GLY A 50 9.29 -4.91 -2.62
CA GLY A 50 10.51 -5.61 -2.24
C GLY A 50 10.54 -5.99 -0.77
N LYS A 51 10.12 -5.09 0.12
CA LYS A 51 9.98 -5.37 1.56
C LYS A 51 8.88 -6.39 1.86
N THR A 52 7.71 -6.26 1.23
CA THR A 52 6.58 -7.19 1.44
C THR A 52 6.94 -8.60 0.99
N LEU A 53 7.68 -8.71 -0.11
CA LEU A 53 8.21 -9.97 -0.57
C LEU A 53 9.48 -10.37 0.21
N ASN A 54 10.12 -9.53 1.02
CA ASN A 54 11.40 -9.87 1.64
C ASN A 54 12.49 -10.21 0.59
N HIS A 55 12.60 -9.40 -0.45
CA HIS A 55 13.69 -9.47 -1.41
C HIS A 55 14.96 -8.84 -0.84
N LYS A 56 16.08 -9.57 -0.95
CA LYS A 56 17.40 -9.06 -0.59
C LYS A 56 17.97 -8.11 -1.65
N ASP A 57 17.70 -8.42 -2.91
CA ASP A 57 18.19 -7.64 -4.06
C ASP A 57 17.02 -6.86 -4.68
N SER A 58 17.23 -5.54 -4.85
CA SER A 58 16.26 -4.65 -5.49
C SER A 58 16.05 -5.01 -6.96
N ASN A 59 17.06 -5.56 -7.64
CA ASN A 59 16.97 -5.98 -9.04
C ASN A 59 15.91 -7.08 -9.24
N THR A 60 15.74 -7.98 -8.27
CA THR A 60 14.69 -9.01 -8.31
C THR A 60 13.28 -8.39 -8.28
N THR A 61 13.14 -7.20 -7.70
CA THR A 61 11.86 -6.50 -7.61
C THR A 61 11.55 -5.66 -8.86
N ALA A 62 12.57 -5.29 -9.63
CA ALA A 62 12.43 -4.47 -10.84
C ALA A 62 11.51 -5.09 -11.90
N ILE A 63 11.34 -6.42 -11.89
CA ILE A 63 10.39 -7.12 -12.76
C ILE A 63 8.95 -6.61 -12.62
N TYR A 64 8.56 -6.09 -11.44
CA TYR A 64 7.21 -5.60 -11.21
C TYR A 64 6.98 -4.17 -11.72
N ALA A 65 8.04 -3.42 -12.03
CA ALA A 65 7.95 -2.03 -12.49
C ALA A 65 7.23 -1.90 -13.85
N ARG A 66 7.24 -2.97 -14.64
CA ARG A 66 6.76 -2.98 -16.03
C ARG A 66 5.29 -3.38 -16.16
N LEU A 67 4.63 -3.76 -15.07
CA LEU A 67 3.33 -4.43 -15.12
C LEU A 67 2.14 -3.49 -15.28
N ASN A 68 2.26 -2.20 -14.97
CA ASN A 68 1.15 -1.27 -15.17
C ASN A 68 1.61 0.19 -15.33
N LEU A 69 1.10 0.88 -16.35
CA LEU A 69 1.32 2.32 -16.57
C LEU A 69 0.28 3.18 -15.84
N ASP A 70 -0.87 2.61 -15.47
CA ASP A 70 -1.94 3.35 -14.79
C ASP A 70 -1.53 3.92 -13.42
N PRO A 71 -0.72 3.23 -12.59
CA PRO A 71 -0.17 3.82 -11.37
C PRO A 71 0.66 5.07 -11.61
N VAL A 72 1.36 5.16 -12.74
CA VAL A 72 2.18 6.33 -13.08
C VAL A 72 1.27 7.53 -13.35
N ARG A 73 0.20 7.33 -14.12
CA ARG A 73 -0.80 8.37 -14.38
C ARG A 73 -1.49 8.83 -13.09
N GLN A 74 -1.97 7.90 -12.28
CA GLN A 74 -2.63 8.22 -11.02
C GLN A 74 -1.70 8.94 -10.04
N ALA A 75 -0.43 8.54 -9.97
CA ALA A 75 0.55 9.21 -9.12
C ALA A 75 0.81 10.65 -9.58
N MET A 76 0.88 10.88 -10.89
CA MET A 76 0.99 12.23 -11.46
C MET A 76 -0.23 13.09 -11.13
N GLU A 77 -1.44 12.59 -11.39
CA GLU A 77 -2.70 13.30 -11.10
C GLU A 77 -2.79 13.67 -9.62
N ASN A 78 -2.57 12.70 -8.72
CA ASN A 78 -2.61 12.93 -7.28
C ASN A 78 -1.59 13.99 -6.82
N ALA A 79 -0.39 13.99 -7.41
CA ALA A 79 0.65 14.96 -7.07
C ALA A 79 0.27 16.37 -7.57
N THR A 80 -0.25 16.47 -8.79
CA THR A 80 -0.73 17.74 -9.35
C THR A 80 -1.90 18.30 -8.55
N ASP A 81 -2.88 17.49 -8.19
CA ASP A 81 -4.03 17.89 -7.38
C ASP A 81 -3.59 18.41 -6.00
N ALA A 82 -2.66 17.71 -5.35
CA ALA A 82 -2.11 18.13 -4.06
C ALA A 82 -1.37 19.48 -4.17
N LEU A 83 -0.62 19.70 -5.25
CA LEU A 83 0.06 20.98 -5.49
C LEU A 83 -0.94 22.11 -5.72
N LEU A 84 -1.94 21.92 -6.58
CA LEU A 84 -2.97 22.93 -6.86
C LEU A 84 -3.76 23.31 -5.60
N ALA A 85 -4.13 22.33 -4.78
CA ALA A 85 -4.81 22.57 -3.51
C ALA A 85 -4.01 23.46 -2.54
N THR A 86 -2.67 23.40 -2.58
CA THR A 86 -1.83 24.30 -1.77
C THR A 86 -1.78 25.73 -2.32
N ILE A 87 -1.83 25.90 -3.65
CA ILE A 87 -1.81 27.22 -4.30
C ILE A 87 -3.10 28.00 -4.00
N ASP A 88 -4.25 27.33 -4.02
CA ASP A 88 -5.53 27.96 -3.68
C ASP A 88 -5.56 28.45 -2.22
N GLN A 89 -4.93 27.72 -1.30
CA GLN A 89 -4.81 28.12 0.11
C GLN A 89 -3.88 29.32 0.31
N THR A 90 -2.84 29.46 -0.50
CA THR A 90 -1.97 30.65 -0.48
C THR A 90 -2.69 31.87 -1.04
N ASN A 91 -3.47 31.71 -2.12
CA ASN A 91 -4.23 32.82 -2.71
C ASN A 91 -5.35 33.33 -1.78
N LEU A 92 -5.92 32.47 -0.93
CA LEU A 92 -6.87 32.90 0.11
C LEU A 92 -6.21 33.62 1.31
N ARG A 93 -4.91 33.39 1.56
CA ARG A 93 -4.18 34.06 2.66
C ARG A 93 -3.70 35.47 2.32
N ASP A 94 -3.56 35.77 1.03
CA ASP A 94 -2.99 37.04 0.56
C ASP A 94 -4.06 38.05 0.08
N SER A 95 -5.34 37.79 0.34
CA SER A 95 -6.40 38.81 0.19
C SER A 95 -6.24 39.90 1.25
N PRO A 96 -6.13 41.20 0.89
CA PRO A 96 -5.85 42.28 1.84
C PRO A 96 -6.95 42.60 2.88
N ASP A 97 -8.11 41.95 2.81
CA ASP A 97 -9.30 42.39 3.55
C ASP A 97 -9.82 41.33 4.53
N GLU A 98 -9.11 41.06 5.64
CA GLU A 98 -9.77 40.58 6.88
C GLU A 98 -8.89 40.66 8.14
N GLU A 99 -8.51 41.87 8.53
CA GLU A 99 -7.91 42.16 9.86
C GLU A 99 -8.95 42.08 11.00
N THR A 100 -9.79 41.04 11.08
CA THR A 100 -10.77 40.94 12.19
C THR A 100 -10.95 39.53 12.79
N ASN A 101 -10.37 38.46 12.26
CA ASN A 101 -10.57 37.12 12.87
C ASN A 101 -9.31 36.39 13.36
N SER A 102 -8.24 37.13 13.63
CA SER A 102 -6.97 36.59 14.15
C SER A 102 -7.06 35.99 15.58
N LYS A 103 -8.23 36.06 16.24
CA LYS A 103 -8.44 35.46 17.59
C LYS A 103 -9.23 34.15 17.62
N LYS A 104 -9.79 33.64 16.51
CA LYS A 104 -10.58 32.38 16.54
C LYS A 104 -9.85 31.13 16.08
N VAL A 105 -8.77 31.23 15.30
CA VAL A 105 -8.15 30.04 14.66
C VAL A 105 -7.13 29.33 15.56
N ILE A 106 -6.58 30.00 16.58
CA ILE A 106 -5.60 29.39 17.50
C ILE A 106 -6.25 28.49 18.58
N GLN A 107 -7.59 28.46 18.69
CA GLN A 107 -8.26 27.60 19.66
C GLN A 107 -8.56 26.17 19.17
N PHE A 108 -8.33 25.83 17.90
CA PHE A 108 -8.76 24.52 17.37
C PHE A 108 -7.72 23.40 17.42
N ARG A 109 -6.51 23.63 17.95
CA ARG A 109 -5.41 22.63 17.90
C ARG A 109 -5.10 21.92 19.22
N HIS A 110 -5.92 22.02 20.27
CA HIS A 110 -5.60 21.47 21.60
C HIS A 110 -6.65 20.55 22.26
N ARG A 111 -7.58 19.94 21.52
CA ARG A 111 -8.42 18.85 22.09
C ARG A 111 -8.54 17.66 21.16
N LYS A 112 -7.63 16.70 21.32
CA LYS A 112 -7.94 15.30 21.71
C LYS A 112 -6.69 14.43 21.66
N THR A 113 -5.95 14.43 22.77
CA THR A 113 -5.15 13.29 23.21
C THR A 113 -5.38 13.13 24.71
N ALA A 114 -6.42 12.36 25.07
CA ALA A 114 -6.57 11.62 26.33
C ALA A 114 -7.97 10.97 26.38
N GLU A 115 -8.00 9.67 26.71
CA GLU A 115 -9.14 8.80 27.08
C GLU A 115 -10.05 8.37 25.90
N PHE A 116 -10.05 7.12 25.43
CA PHE A 116 -9.87 5.79 26.05
C PHE A 116 -8.92 4.89 25.25
#